data_AF-A0A951KKV9-F1
#
_entry.id   AF-A0A951KKV9-F1
#
_cell.length_a   1.000
_cell.length_b   1.000
_cell.length_c   1.000
_cell.angle_alpha   90.00
_cell.angle_beta   90.00
_cell.angle_gamma   90.00
#
_symmetry.space_group_name_H-M   'P 1'
#
loop_
_entity.id
_entity.type
_entity.pdbx_description
1 polymer ?
#
loop_
_entity_poly.entity_id
_entity_poly.type
_entity_poly.pdbx_seq_one_letter_code
_entity_poly.pdbx_strand_id
1 'polypeptide(L)'
;MPDVPIIDSHVHLWDPQRFRMPWLAELDRIKRRFALDEYTTATAAHTVEALVVVEAGVDPAQALDEAQWLAALARQEPRLRGIVAAASLEHGAQVRAHLEALV
;
A
#
# COMPACT_ATOMS: atom_id res chain seq x y z
N MET A 1 -18.37 3.07 18.80
CA MET A 1 -18.66 3.01 17.34
C MET A 1 -19.58 1.83 17.11
N PRO A 2 -20.43 1.83 16.06
CA PRO A 2 -21.30 0.69 15.76
C PRO A 2 -20.47 -0.59 15.60
N ASP A 3 -21.01 -1.70 16.12
CA ASP A 3 -20.45 -3.05 16.03
C ASP A 3 -20.78 -3.66 14.65
N VAL A 4 -20.39 -2.95 13.60
CA VAL A 4 -20.56 -3.37 12.21
C VAL A 4 -19.16 -3.56 11.63
N PRO A 5 -18.91 -4.67 10.91
CA PRO A 5 -17.64 -4.87 10.23
C PRO A 5 -17.28 -3.70 9.30
N ILE A 6 -16.04 -3.21 9.41
CA ILE A 6 -15.55 -2.08 8.62
C ILE A 6 -14.64 -2.58 7.50
N ILE A 7 -14.83 -2.04 6.29
CA ILE A 7 -13.84 -2.10 5.23
C ILE A 7 -13.09 -0.77 5.20
N ASP A 8 -11.79 -0.81 5.44
CA ASP A 8 -10.90 0.35 5.29
C ASP A 8 -10.42 0.43 3.84
N SER A 9 -11.15 1.21 3.02
CA SER A 9 -10.95 1.23 1.58
C SER A 9 -9.71 1.99 1.11
N HIS A 10 -8.97 2.66 2.00
CA HIS A 10 -7.86 3.52 1.61
C HIS A 10 -6.76 3.52 2.67
N VAL A 11 -5.90 2.52 2.60
CA VAL A 11 -4.70 2.40 3.46
C VAL A 11 -3.45 2.60 2.60
N HIS A 12 -2.47 3.32 3.13
CA HIS A 12 -1.12 3.32 2.56
C HIS A 12 -0.19 2.58 3.53
N LEU A 13 0.64 1.67 3.01
CA LEU A 13 1.69 1.01 3.78
C LEU A 13 3.03 1.35 3.14
N TRP A 14 4.04 1.67 3.94
CA TRP A 14 5.36 2.00 3.44
C TRP A 14 6.49 1.73 4.44
N ASP A 15 7.68 1.53 3.90
CA ASP A 15 8.93 1.39 4.65
C ASP A 15 10.04 2.21 3.98
N PRO A 16 10.47 3.35 4.57
CA PRO A 16 11.52 4.19 4.00
C PRO A 16 12.90 3.52 3.93
N GLN A 17 13.10 2.38 4.61
CA GLN A 17 14.32 1.57 4.46
C GLN A 17 14.30 0.69 3.20
N ARG A 18 13.10 0.42 2.66
CA ARG A 18 12.90 -0.43 1.48
C ARG A 18 12.64 0.37 0.20
N PHE A 19 11.88 1.46 0.31
CA PHE A 19 11.46 2.25 -0.84
C PHE A 19 11.94 3.69 -0.73
N ARG A 20 12.38 4.25 -1.85
CA ARG A 20 12.69 5.67 -1.98
C ARG A 20 11.40 6.44 -2.19
N MET A 21 11.14 7.42 -1.34
CA MET A 21 9.91 8.21 -1.35
C MET A 21 10.27 9.68 -1.15
N PRO A 22 10.60 10.42 -2.22
CA PRO A 22 11.07 11.81 -2.10
C PRO A 22 10.09 12.72 -1.36
N TRP A 23 8.79 12.47 -1.50
CA TRP A 23 7.74 13.24 -0.83
C TRP A 23 7.75 13.10 0.71
N LEU A 24 8.34 12.03 1.27
CA LEU A 24 8.50 11.87 2.72
C LEU A 24 9.60 12.74 3.33
N ALA A 25 10.52 13.27 2.52
CA ALA A 25 11.73 13.93 3.01
C ALA A 25 11.42 15.11 3.95
N GLU A 26 10.33 15.82 3.70
CA GLU A 26 9.90 17.03 4.40
C GLU A 26 8.82 16.78 5.48
N LEU A 27 8.46 15.51 5.73
CA LEU A 27 7.30 15.15 6.57
C LEU A 27 7.72 14.40 7.85
N ASP A 28 8.41 15.09 8.75
CA ASP A 28 9.04 14.50 9.96
C ASP A 28 8.12 13.59 10.80
N ARG A 29 6.83 13.93 10.90
CA ARG A 29 5.86 13.15 11.69
C ARG A 29 5.59 11.76 11.12
N ILE A 30 5.74 11.59 9.81
CA ILE A 30 5.40 10.35 9.09
C ILE A 30 6.59 9.75 8.33
N LYS A 31 7.78 10.36 8.44
CA LYS A 31 9.06 9.91 7.87
C LYS A 31 9.63 8.69 8.63
N ARG A 32 8.81 7.65 8.75
CA ARG A 32 9.10 6.36 9.41
C ARG A 32 8.29 5.26 8.74
N ARG A 33 8.57 4.00 9.09
CA ARG A 33 7.79 2.84 8.65
C ARG A 33 6.35 2.91 9.18
N PHE A 34 5.41 2.58 8.30
CA PHE A 34 4.01 2.26 8.59
C PHE A 34 3.63 1.01 7.80
N ALA A 35 3.73 -0.17 8.42
CA ALA A 35 3.37 -1.45 7.85
C ALA A 35 2.17 -2.07 8.61
N LEU A 36 1.93 -3.37 8.40
CA LEU A 36 0.78 -4.08 8.99
C LEU A 36 0.76 -4.04 10.53
N ASP A 37 1.93 -4.04 11.18
CA ASP A 37 2.03 -3.98 12.65
C ASP A 37 1.55 -2.62 13.17
N GLU A 38 2.00 -1.54 12.52
CA GLU A 38 1.57 -0.18 12.84
C GLU A 38 0.08 0.02 12.54
N TYR A 39 -0.42 -0.53 11.43
CA TYR A 39 -1.84 -0.50 11.07
C TYR A 39 -2.70 -1.23 12.11
N THR A 40 -2.31 -2.43 12.50
CA THR A 40 -3.03 -3.24 13.50
C THR A 40 -3.08 -2.54 14.86
N THR A 41 -1.98 -1.89 15.25
CA THR A 41 -1.93 -1.10 16.49
C THR A 41 -2.86 0.12 16.41
N ALA A 42 -2.84 0.84 15.29
CA ALA A 42 -3.66 2.04 15.10
C ALA A 42 -5.16 1.74 15.03
N THR A 43 -5.54 0.54 14.58
CA THR A 43 -6.93 0.12 14.38
C THR A 43 -7.46 -0.79 15.49
N ALA A 44 -6.72 -1.02 16.57
CA ALA A 44 -7.08 -1.98 17.62
C ALA A 44 -8.45 -1.74 18.30
N ALA A 45 -8.97 -0.51 18.23
CA ALA A 45 -10.30 -0.15 18.75
C ALA A 45 -11.45 -0.41 17.75
N HIS A 46 -11.16 -0.92 16.56
CA HIS A 46 -12.09 -1.08 15.45
C HIS A 46 -12.04 -2.50 14.88
N THR A 47 -13.20 -3.07 14.59
CA THR A 47 -13.30 -4.34 13.86
C THR A 47 -13.16 -4.09 12.36
N VAL A 48 -11.92 -4.03 11.88
CA VAL A 48 -11.62 -3.97 10.44
C VAL A 48 -11.66 -5.39 9.87
N GLU A 49 -12.67 -5.66 9.04
CA GLU A 49 -12.85 -6.94 8.34
C GLU A 49 -11.96 -7.04 7.12
N ALA A 50 -11.78 -5.94 6.39
CA ALA A 50 -10.95 -5.89 5.20
C ALA A 50 -10.30 -4.52 5.03
N LEU A 51 -9.17 -4.50 4.33
CA LEU A 51 -8.52 -3.28 3.88
C LEU A 51 -8.15 -3.36 2.39
N VAL A 52 -8.12 -2.20 1.76
CA VAL A 52 -7.57 -1.98 0.42
C VAL A 52 -6.34 -1.10 0.56
N VAL A 53 -5.20 -1.57 0.07
CA VAL A 53 -3.94 -0.80 0.11
C VAL A 53 -3.73 -0.08 -1.21
N VAL A 54 -3.55 1.24 -1.12
CA VAL A 54 -3.22 2.12 -2.24
C VAL A 54 -1.72 2.36 -2.26
N GLU A 55 -1.13 2.35 -3.45
CA GLU A 55 0.27 2.72 -3.71
C GLU A 55 0.68 3.98 -2.92
N ALA A 56 1.90 3.99 -2.39
CA ALA A 56 2.38 5.03 -1.50
C ALA A 56 3.25 6.07 -2.22
N GLY A 57 3.17 6.19 -3.54
CA GLY A 57 3.97 7.16 -4.29
C GLY A 57 5.47 6.94 -4.15
N VAL A 58 5.92 5.68 -4.20
CA VAL A 58 7.35 5.37 -4.24
C VAL A 58 7.99 5.91 -5.52
N ASP A 59 9.33 5.95 -5.57
CA ASP A 59 10.06 6.27 -6.81
C ASP A 59 9.49 5.42 -7.96
N PRO A 60 9.12 6.00 -9.12
CA PRO A 60 8.48 5.26 -10.20
C PRO A 60 9.24 4.01 -10.65
N ALA A 61 10.57 4.00 -10.49
CA ALA A 61 11.39 2.83 -10.78
C ALA A 61 11.12 1.63 -9.85
N GLN A 62 10.49 1.85 -8.70
CA GLN A 62 10.15 0.85 -7.68
C GLN A 62 8.64 0.55 -7.61
N ALA A 63 7.82 1.10 -8.51
CA ALA A 63 6.36 0.90 -8.49
C ALA A 63 5.96 -0.59 -8.57
N LEU A 64 6.66 -1.38 -9.38
CA LEU A 64 6.41 -2.82 -9.48
C LEU A 64 6.87 -3.57 -8.22
N ASP A 65 8.02 -3.17 -7.63
CA ASP A 65 8.54 -3.76 -6.40
C ASP A 65 7.58 -3.52 -5.21
N GLU A 66 6.94 -2.35 -5.15
CA GLU A 66 5.91 -2.03 -4.17
C GLU A 66 4.68 -2.93 -4.37
N ALA A 67 4.15 -3.03 -5.60
CA ALA A 67 3.00 -3.88 -5.88
C ALA A 67 3.27 -5.36 -5.51
N GLN A 68 4.45 -5.88 -5.84
CA GLN A 68 4.87 -7.24 -5.48
C GLN A 68 5.03 -7.42 -3.97
N TRP A 69 5.53 -6.41 -3.27
CA TRP A 69 5.61 -6.42 -1.81
C TRP A 69 4.22 -6.47 -1.18
N LEU A 70 3.28 -5.63 -1.63
CA LEU A 70 1.90 -5.62 -1.14
C LEU A 70 1.20 -6.96 -1.42
N ALA A 71 1.41 -7.56 -2.60
CA ALA A 71 0.90 -8.89 -2.90
C ALA A 71 1.50 -9.98 -2.01
N ALA A 72 2.77 -9.84 -1.58
CA ALA A 72 3.38 -10.73 -0.60
C ALA A 72 2.78 -10.55 0.80
N LEU A 73 2.48 -9.31 1.20
CA LEU A 73 1.77 -9.03 2.45
C LEU A 73 0.35 -9.60 2.44
N ALA A 74 -0.35 -9.54 1.31
CA ALA A 74 -1.71 -10.11 1.18
C ALA A 74 -1.75 -11.62 1.43
N ARG A 75 -0.64 -12.34 1.21
CA ARG A 75 -0.51 -13.77 1.58
C ARG A 75 -0.37 -13.99 3.09
N GLN A 76 0.01 -12.97 3.85
CA GLN A 76 0.24 -13.03 5.29
C GLN A 76 -0.89 -12.38 6.09
N GLU A 77 -1.59 -11.40 5.52
CA GLU A 77 -2.70 -10.67 6.12
C GLU A 77 -4.00 -10.94 5.35
N PRO A 78 -4.85 -11.86 5.82
CA PRO A 78 -6.11 -12.22 5.16
C PRO A 78 -7.09 -11.06 5.05
N ARG A 79 -6.96 -10.00 5.85
CA ARG A 79 -7.79 -8.79 5.74
C ARG A 79 -7.39 -7.91 4.55
N LEU A 80 -6.19 -8.06 3.98
CA LEU A 80 -5.80 -7.31 2.80
C LEU A 80 -6.49 -7.91 1.57
N ARG A 81 -7.59 -7.30 1.14
CA ARG A 81 -8.48 -7.84 0.10
C ARG A 81 -8.35 -7.15 -1.25
N GLY A 82 -7.62 -6.04 -1.34
CA GLY A 82 -7.39 -5.33 -2.59
C GLY A 82 -6.11 -4.49 -2.55
N ILE A 83 -5.54 -4.29 -3.73
CA ILE A 83 -4.39 -3.42 -3.95
C ILE A 83 -4.74 -2.47 -5.10
N VAL A 84 -4.55 -1.17 -4.91
CA VAL A 84 -4.54 -0.17 -5.98
C VAL A 84 -3.09 0.13 -6.30
N ALA A 85 -2.54 -0.58 -7.29
CA ALA A 85 -1.14 -0.46 -7.69
C ALA A 85 -0.90 0.73 -8.63
N ALA A 86 0.29 1.33 -8.55
CA ALA A 86 0.70 2.39 -9.46
C ALA A 86 0.92 1.86 -10.88
N ALA A 87 0.45 2.62 -11.88
CA ALA A 87 0.74 2.40 -13.30
C ALA A 87 0.70 3.75 -14.04
N SER A 88 1.82 4.11 -14.67
CA SER A 88 1.95 5.36 -15.46
C SER A 88 1.20 5.25 -16.80
N LEU A 89 -0.08 5.58 -16.79
CA LEU A 89 -0.96 5.54 -17.97
C LEU A 89 -0.56 6.55 -19.05
N GLU A 90 0.22 7.58 -18.70
CA GLU A 90 0.80 8.56 -19.63
C GLU A 90 1.73 7.93 -20.67
N HIS A 91 2.25 6.73 -20.42
CA HIS A 91 3.05 5.96 -21.39
C HIS A 91 2.22 5.30 -22.51
N GLY A 92 0.89 5.45 -22.48
CA GLY A 92 -0.01 4.88 -23.48
C GLY A 92 0.13 3.35 -23.55
N ALA A 93 0.23 2.79 -24.76
CA ALA A 93 0.32 1.34 -24.94
C ALA A 93 1.53 0.68 -24.24
N GLN A 94 2.60 1.43 -23.96
CA GLN A 94 3.79 0.90 -23.30
C GLN A 94 3.53 0.49 -21.84
N VAL A 95 2.49 1.03 -21.19
CA VAL A 95 2.10 0.64 -19.81
C VAL A 95 1.66 -0.82 -19.73
N ARG A 96 1.28 -1.44 -20.86
CA ARG A 96 0.79 -2.82 -20.91
C ARG A 96 1.76 -3.82 -20.27
N ALA A 97 3.06 -3.71 -20.56
CA ALA A 97 4.05 -4.61 -19.99
C ALA A 97 4.12 -4.52 -18.46
N HIS A 98 3.94 -3.32 -17.91
CA HIS A 98 3.85 -3.10 -16.46
C HIS A 98 2.58 -3.72 -15.88
N LEU A 99 1.42 -3.49 -16.52
CA LEU A 99 0.14 -4.06 -16.08
C LEU A 99 0.15 -5.59 -16.12
N GLU A 100 0.75 -6.20 -17.13
CA GLU A 100 0.88 -7.67 -17.27
C GLU A 100 1.84 -8.26 -16.22
N ALA A 101 2.75 -7.46 -15.66
CA ALA A 101 3.63 -7.85 -14.57
C ALA A 101 3.00 -7.70 -13.17
N LEU A 102 1.83 -7.04 -13.07
CA LEU A 102 1.04 -7.03 -11.85
C LEU A 102 0.40 -8.41 -11.66
N VAL A 103 0.53 -8.96 -10.45
CA VAL A 103 0.09 -10.31 -10.07
C VAL A 103 -1.41 -10.41 -9.80
#